data_AF-A0A9J6FL68-F1
#
_entry.id   AF-A0A9J6FL68-F1
#
_cell.length_a   1.000
_cell.length_b   1.000
_cell.length_c   1.000
_cell.angle_alpha   90.00
_cell.angle_beta   90.00
_cell.angle_gamma   90.00
#
_symmetry.space_group_name_H-M   'P 1'
#
loop_
_entity.id
_entity.type
_entity.pdbx_description
1 polymer ?
#
loop_
_entity_poly.entity_id
_entity_poly.type
_entity_poly.pdbx_seq_one_letter_code
_entity_poly.pdbx_strand_id
1 'polypeptide(L)'
;MELEGLKRSLEFLDDGDVMIGELVTDRHLQVRKYLRTQRPGVSHLIDAWHVGAGDADLAEAVWLSVLNHIKDKHDGHSALYDRCKHGDLKPRKWIYPGCVYCIARGYIERLMGAVEDRLDSRQPDQVCPPQPPPLASSLSPADKKR
;
A
#
# COMPACT_ATOMS: atom_id res chain seq x y z
N MET A 1 14.86 4.37 13.24
CA MET A 1 15.00 5.73 13.81
C MET A 1 14.99 5.67 15.34
N GLU A 2 15.91 6.39 16.00
CA GLU A 2 15.94 6.55 17.47
C GLU A 2 14.89 7.56 17.97
N LEU A 3 14.32 7.33 19.16
CA LEU A 3 13.26 8.19 19.72
C LEU A 3 13.71 9.64 19.91
N GLU A 4 14.93 9.84 20.40
CA GLU A 4 15.43 11.18 20.73
C GLU A 4 15.76 12.00 19.48
N GLY A 5 16.14 11.34 18.38
CA GLY A 5 16.28 12.00 17.08
C GLY A 5 14.92 12.50 16.57
N LEU A 6 13.87 11.68 16.73
CA LEU A 6 12.53 12.06 16.34
C LEU A 6 12.03 13.28 17.12
N LYS A 7 12.14 13.27 18.45
CA LYS A 7 11.66 14.38 19.29
C LYS A 7 12.26 15.72 18.88
N ARG A 8 13.58 15.79 18.75
CA ARG A 8 14.28 17.02 18.33
C ARG A 8 13.83 17.49 16.95
N SER A 9 13.54 16.56 16.05
CA SER A 9 13.03 16.90 14.71
C SER A 9 11.61 17.45 14.76
N LEU A 10 10.75 16.90 15.64
CA LEU A 10 9.39 17.39 15.84
C LEU A 10 9.39 18.78 16.48
N GLU A 11 10.22 19.00 17.51
CA GLU A 11 10.37 20.31 18.17
C GLU A 11 10.82 21.38 17.16
N PHE A 12 11.81 21.06 16.32
CA PHE A 12 12.25 21.96 15.26
C PHE A 12 11.14 22.33 14.27
N LEU A 13 10.25 21.39 13.92
CA LEU A 13 9.12 21.64 13.03
C LEU A 13 8.03 22.46 13.71
N ASP A 14 7.77 22.20 15.00
CA ASP A 14 6.83 22.97 15.79
C ASP A 14 7.30 24.43 15.96
N ASP A 15 8.59 24.65 16.22
CA ASP A 15 9.21 25.99 16.29
C ASP A 15 9.11 26.75 14.95
N GLY A 16 9.01 26.01 13.84
CA GLY A 16 8.77 26.54 12.50
C GLY A 16 7.30 26.72 12.14
N ASP A 17 6.36 26.54 13.09
CA ASP A 17 4.91 26.59 12.88
C ASP A 17 4.41 25.58 11.81
N VAL A 18 5.09 24.43 11.69
CA VAL A 18 4.74 23.37 10.73
C VAL A 18 3.83 22.34 11.40
N MET A 19 2.57 22.33 11.01
CA MET A 19 1.59 21.36 11.50
C MET A 19 1.74 20.00 10.79
N ILE A 20 2.12 18.97 11.54
CA ILE A 20 2.26 17.61 11.02
C ILE A 20 0.93 16.86 11.17
N GLY A 21 0.25 16.58 10.05
CA GLY A 21 -0.98 15.77 10.05
C GLY A 21 -0.72 14.26 10.01
N GLU A 22 0.32 13.84 9.29
CA GLU A 22 0.68 12.44 9.09
C GLU A 22 2.19 12.26 9.14
N LEU A 23 2.63 11.17 9.77
CA LEU A 23 4.03 10.82 9.90
C LEU A 23 4.23 9.33 9.62
N VAL A 24 5.20 9.00 8.79
CA VAL A 24 5.60 7.62 8.47
C VAL A 24 6.96 7.34 9.12
N THR A 25 7.07 6.29 9.93
CA THR A 25 8.37 5.88 10.54
C THR A 25 8.55 4.37 10.52
N ASP A 26 9.78 3.92 10.79
CA ASP A 26 10.06 2.51 11.08
C ASP A 26 9.20 1.95 12.22
N ARG A 27 9.14 0.62 12.30
CA ARG A 27 8.46 -0.12 13.37
C ARG A 27 9.24 -0.10 14.69
N HIS A 28 9.48 1.09 15.24
CA HIS A 28 10.14 1.25 16.54
C HIS A 28 9.11 1.41 17.67
N LEU A 29 9.11 0.49 18.65
CA LEU A 29 8.08 0.43 19.69
C LEU A 29 8.00 1.71 20.53
N GLN A 30 9.14 2.31 20.88
CA GLN A 30 9.16 3.52 21.68
C GLN A 30 8.61 4.74 20.93
N VAL A 31 8.90 4.84 19.62
CA VAL A 31 8.37 5.92 18.76
C VAL A 31 6.85 5.81 18.66
N ARG A 32 6.35 4.59 18.40
CA ARG A 32 4.91 4.35 18.30
C ARG A 32 4.18 4.65 19.60
N LYS A 33 4.77 4.31 20.75
CA LYS A 33 4.23 4.68 22.06
C LYS A 33 4.24 6.20 22.26
N TYR A 34 5.35 6.85 21.97
CA TYR A 34 5.50 8.30 22.10
C TYR A 34 4.45 9.05 21.28
N LEU A 35 4.36 8.80 19.96
CA LEU A 35 3.40 9.48 19.07
C LEU A 35 1.96 9.30 19.53
N ARG A 36 1.56 8.08 19.90
CA ARG A 36 0.22 7.81 20.44
C ARG A 36 -0.10 8.58 21.71
N THR A 37 0.89 8.76 22.60
CA THR A 37 0.65 9.40 23.91
C THR A 37 0.85 10.90 23.91
N GLN A 38 1.79 11.42 23.12
CA GLN A 38 2.22 12.82 23.15
C GLN A 38 1.72 13.63 21.94
N ARG A 39 1.37 12.95 20.84
CA ARG A 39 0.96 13.56 19.57
C ARG A 39 -0.28 12.84 18.99
N PRO A 40 -1.41 12.74 19.72
CA PRO A 40 -2.59 11.97 19.27
C PRO A 40 -3.26 12.53 18.01
N GLY A 41 -2.99 13.80 17.67
CA GLY A 41 -3.46 14.43 16.43
C GLY A 41 -2.67 14.04 15.17
N VAL A 42 -1.51 13.38 15.33
CA VAL A 42 -0.68 12.93 14.22
C VAL A 42 -1.10 11.50 13.84
N SER A 43 -1.53 11.31 12.60
CA SER A 43 -1.72 9.96 12.04
C SER A 43 -0.35 9.29 11.87
N HIS A 44 -0.09 8.22 12.62
CA HIS A 44 1.19 7.49 12.53
C HIS A 44 1.05 6.25 11.65
N LEU A 45 1.80 6.24 10.55
CA LEU A 45 1.93 5.10 9.63
C LEU A 45 3.29 4.42 9.81
N ILE A 46 3.32 3.13 9.52
CA ILE A 46 4.57 2.35 9.54
C ILE A 46 5.13 2.30 8.13
N ASP A 47 6.42 2.61 8.02
CA ASP A 47 7.16 2.42 6.78
C ASP A 47 7.19 0.92 6.42
N ALA A 48 6.56 0.61 5.30
CA ALA A 48 6.45 -0.75 4.79
C ALA A 48 7.76 -1.25 4.16
N TRP A 49 8.72 -0.36 3.86
CA TRP A 49 10.04 -0.73 3.31
C TRP A 49 10.76 -1.77 4.17
N HIS A 50 10.67 -1.63 5.49
CA HIS A 50 11.35 -2.51 6.44
C HIS A 50 10.61 -3.83 6.71
N VAL A 51 9.50 -4.12 6.04
CA VAL A 51 8.70 -5.33 6.34
C VAL A 51 9.43 -6.62 5.92
N GLY A 52 10.42 -6.53 5.03
CA GLY A 52 11.32 -7.64 4.69
C GLY A 52 12.49 -7.86 5.68
N ALA A 53 12.68 -6.98 6.67
CA ALA A 53 13.74 -7.10 7.69
C ALA A 53 15.16 -7.40 7.16
N GLY A 54 15.47 -7.02 5.90
CA GLY A 54 16.76 -7.29 5.25
C GLY A 54 16.81 -8.58 4.41
N ASP A 55 15.74 -9.36 4.37
CA ASP A 55 15.57 -10.51 3.48
C ASP A 55 14.85 -10.05 2.20
N ALA A 56 15.55 -10.18 1.07
CA ALA A 56 15.07 -9.72 -0.23
C ALA A 56 13.87 -10.54 -0.74
N ASP A 57 13.90 -11.86 -0.55
CA ASP A 57 12.82 -12.77 -0.98
C ASP A 57 11.56 -12.51 -0.14
N LEU A 58 11.73 -12.27 1.17
CA LEU A 58 10.64 -11.87 2.05
C LEU A 58 10.08 -10.50 1.66
N ALA A 59 10.96 -9.54 1.35
CA ALA A 59 10.55 -8.21 0.91
C ALA A 59 9.70 -8.29 -0.37
N GLU A 60 10.17 -9.01 -1.39
CA GLU A 60 9.44 -9.22 -2.64
C GLU A 60 8.08 -9.87 -2.37
N ALA A 61 8.07 -10.95 -1.59
CA ALA A 61 6.86 -11.68 -1.26
C ALA A 61 5.80 -10.79 -0.57
N VAL A 62 6.22 -9.93 0.36
CA VAL A 62 5.35 -8.95 1.02
C VAL A 62 4.81 -7.95 0.00
N TRP A 63 5.69 -7.30 -0.77
CA TRP A 63 5.29 -6.25 -1.71
C TRP A 63 4.38 -6.77 -2.81
N LEU A 64 4.65 -7.96 -3.34
CA LEU A 64 3.81 -8.60 -4.33
C LEU A 64 2.42 -8.93 -3.76
N SER A 65 2.34 -9.41 -2.50
CA SER A 65 1.04 -9.63 -1.84
C SER A 65 0.24 -8.33 -1.67
N VAL A 66 0.89 -7.23 -1.26
CA VAL A 66 0.25 -5.92 -1.08
C VAL A 66 -0.23 -5.36 -2.41
N LEU A 67 0.61 -5.41 -3.46
CA LEU A 67 0.25 -4.91 -4.79
C LEU A 67 -0.91 -5.70 -5.41
N ASN A 68 -0.92 -7.01 -5.23
CA ASN A 68 -2.03 -7.85 -5.67
C ASN A 68 -3.31 -7.54 -4.90
N HIS A 69 -3.23 -7.40 -3.57
CA HIS A 69 -4.38 -7.05 -2.74
C HIS A 69 -4.99 -5.70 -3.13
N ILE A 70 -4.18 -4.67 -3.41
CA ILE A 70 -4.64 -3.34 -3.86
C ILE A 70 -5.45 -3.41 -5.17
N LYS A 71 -5.17 -4.41 -6.01
CA LYS A 71 -5.82 -4.63 -7.31
C LYS A 71 -6.95 -5.66 -7.27
N ASP A 72 -7.42 -6.03 -6.07
CA ASP A 72 -8.43 -7.10 -5.90
C ASP A 72 -7.97 -8.49 -6.36
N LYS A 73 -6.66 -8.74 -6.43
CA LYS A 73 -6.11 -10.08 -6.66
C LYS A 73 -5.73 -10.68 -5.31
N HIS A 74 -6.45 -11.73 -4.89
CA HIS A 74 -6.33 -12.33 -3.56
C HIS A 74 -5.55 -13.64 -3.52
N ASP A 75 -4.95 -14.05 -4.63
CA ASP A 75 -4.17 -15.28 -4.78
C ASP A 75 -2.90 -15.08 -5.62
N GLY A 76 -2.07 -16.12 -5.68
CA GLY A 76 -0.87 -16.21 -6.50
C GLY A 76 0.11 -15.06 -6.24
N HIS A 77 0.37 -14.73 -4.97
CA HIS A 77 1.34 -13.68 -4.65
C HIS A 77 2.76 -14.21 -4.62
N SER A 78 3.07 -15.21 -3.79
CA SER A 78 4.39 -15.86 -3.77
C SER A 78 4.33 -17.20 -3.03
N ALA A 79 5.46 -17.93 -2.98
CA ALA A 79 5.57 -19.14 -2.17
C ALA A 79 5.35 -18.88 -0.67
N LEU A 80 5.71 -17.70 -0.16
CA LEU A 80 5.56 -17.32 1.25
C LEU A 80 4.15 -16.77 1.55
N TYR A 81 3.51 -16.13 0.57
CA TYR A 81 2.18 -15.56 0.70
C TYR A 81 1.32 -15.97 -0.50
N ASP A 82 0.82 -17.21 -0.54
CA ASP A 82 0.02 -17.68 -1.68
C ASP A 82 -1.31 -16.90 -1.83
N ARG A 83 -1.95 -16.54 -0.71
CA ARG A 83 -3.28 -15.89 -0.71
C ARG A 83 -3.50 -14.95 0.47
N CYS A 84 -4.48 -14.06 0.33
CA CYS A 84 -4.92 -13.15 1.37
C CYS A 84 -5.60 -13.89 2.54
N LYS A 85 -5.34 -13.44 3.78
CA LYS A 85 -5.88 -14.01 5.02
C LYS A 85 -7.17 -13.31 5.48
N HIS A 86 -8.16 -13.25 4.61
CA HIS A 86 -9.51 -12.82 4.97
C HIS A 86 -10.55 -13.68 4.25
N GLY A 87 -11.75 -13.76 4.83
CA GLY A 87 -12.92 -14.30 4.13
C GLY A 87 -13.46 -13.31 3.09
N ASP A 88 -14.73 -13.45 2.77
CA ASP A 88 -15.37 -12.60 1.76
C ASP A 88 -15.31 -11.12 2.16
N LEU A 89 -14.83 -10.30 1.23
CA LEU A 89 -14.80 -8.86 1.42
C LEU A 89 -16.15 -8.26 1.03
N LYS A 90 -16.62 -7.32 1.85
CA LYS A 90 -17.75 -6.47 1.46
C LYS A 90 -17.39 -5.71 0.17
N PRO A 91 -18.37 -5.51 -0.74
CA PRO A 91 -18.16 -4.76 -1.98
C PRO A 91 -17.48 -3.42 -1.72
N ARG A 92 -16.41 -3.14 -2.47
CA ARG A 92 -15.65 -1.89 -2.40
C ARG A 92 -15.06 -1.54 -3.76
N LYS A 93 -14.65 -0.28 -3.91
CA LYS A 93 -13.93 0.19 -5.10
C LYS A 93 -12.45 -0.14 -4.95
N TRP A 94 -11.87 -0.76 -5.97
CA TRP A 94 -10.45 -1.10 -6.03
C TRP A 94 -9.69 -0.19 -6.98
N ILE A 95 -8.37 -0.14 -6.83
CA ILE A 95 -7.52 0.65 -7.72
C ILE A 95 -7.37 -0.12 -9.04
N TYR A 96 -7.76 0.50 -10.14
CA TYR A 96 -7.68 -0.13 -11.45
C TYR A 96 -6.20 -0.28 -11.88
N PRO A 97 -5.81 -1.42 -12.48
CA PRO A 97 -4.50 -1.58 -13.10
C PRO A 97 -4.33 -0.56 -14.23
N GLY A 98 -3.52 0.48 -14.02
CA GLY A 98 -3.16 1.45 -15.06
C GLY A 98 -2.95 2.90 -14.61
N CYS A 99 -3.73 3.42 -13.65
CA CYS A 99 -3.74 4.88 -13.41
C CYS A 99 -2.68 5.36 -12.40
N VAL A 100 -2.52 4.67 -11.27
CA VAL A 100 -1.50 4.96 -10.23
C VAL A 100 -0.47 3.84 -10.14
N TYR A 101 -0.90 2.61 -10.48
CA TYR A 101 -0.08 1.42 -10.49
C TYR A 101 1.13 1.53 -11.44
N CYS A 102 0.99 2.12 -12.63
CA CYS A 102 2.11 2.26 -13.55
C CYS A 102 3.20 3.21 -13.02
N ILE A 103 2.82 4.26 -12.30
CA ILE A 103 3.75 5.20 -11.66
C ILE A 103 4.46 4.52 -10.48
N ALA A 104 3.68 3.88 -9.59
CA ALA A 104 4.22 3.19 -8.41
C ALA A 104 5.09 1.98 -8.79
N ARG A 105 4.66 1.18 -9.77
CA ARG A 105 5.41 0.03 -10.30
C ARG A 105 6.72 0.48 -10.95
N GLY A 106 6.70 1.51 -11.81
CA GLY A 106 7.94 2.02 -12.41
C GLY A 106 8.94 2.60 -11.40
N TYR A 107 8.44 3.16 -10.28
CA TYR A 107 9.28 3.63 -9.18
C TYR A 107 9.89 2.46 -8.39
N ILE A 108 9.08 1.44 -8.08
CA ILE A 108 9.50 0.22 -7.38
C ILE A 108 10.49 -0.59 -8.23
N GLU A 109 10.23 -0.76 -9.52
CA GLU A 109 11.11 -1.47 -10.47
C GLU A 109 12.45 -0.77 -10.64
N ARG A 110 12.48 0.57 -10.71
CA ARG A 110 13.73 1.35 -10.75
C ARG A 110 14.51 1.33 -9.43
N LEU A 111 13.81 1.29 -8.29
CA LEU A 111 14.44 1.24 -6.97
C LEU A 111 14.97 -0.16 -6.62
N MET A 112 14.32 -1.23 -7.09
CA MET A 112 14.71 -2.62 -6.81
C MET A 112 15.78 -3.18 -7.79
N GLY A 113 16.24 -2.38 -8.76
CA GLY A 113 17.51 -2.61 -9.46
C GLY A 113 17.64 -3.86 -10.35
N ALA A 114 16.63 -4.73 -10.46
CA ALA A 114 16.57 -5.82 -11.41
C ALA A 114 15.22 -6.53 -11.37
N VAL A 115 14.36 -6.31 -12.38
CA VAL A 115 13.60 -7.39 -13.03
C VAL A 115 13.46 -6.99 -14.50
N GLU A 116 14.57 -7.04 -15.24
CA GLU A 116 14.46 -7.07 -16.70
C GLU A 116 13.90 -8.43 -17.13
N ASP A 117 13.08 -8.36 -18.19
CA ASP A 117 12.53 -9.47 -18.96
C ASP A 117 11.54 -10.40 -18.28
N ARG A 118 10.25 -10.01 -18.27
CA ARG A 118 9.27 -10.85 -19.03
C ARG A 118 7.89 -10.30 -19.34
N LEU A 119 7.43 -9.14 -18.88
CA LEU A 119 6.03 -8.76 -19.11
C LEU A 119 5.82 -7.25 -19.29
N ASP A 120 6.10 -6.71 -20.48
CA ASP A 120 5.21 -5.70 -21.08
C ASP A 120 5.59 -5.44 -22.55
N SER A 121 4.78 -5.96 -23.47
CA SER A 121 4.79 -5.57 -24.89
C SER A 121 3.90 -4.34 -25.16
N ARG A 122 3.67 -3.48 -24.16
CA ARG A 122 2.68 -2.39 -24.27
C ARG A 122 3.32 -1.06 -24.64
N GLN A 123 2.86 -0.49 -25.76
CA GLN A 123 3.30 0.81 -26.26
C GLN A 123 2.80 1.99 -25.38
N PRO A 124 3.57 3.09 -25.28
CA PRO A 124 3.43 4.15 -24.27
C PRO A 124 2.29 5.17 -24.51
N ASP A 125 1.37 4.94 -25.45
CA ASP A 125 0.42 5.93 -25.95
C ASP A 125 -1.07 5.65 -25.65
N GLN A 126 -1.40 4.60 -24.89
CA GLN A 126 -2.80 4.38 -24.48
C GLN A 126 -3.21 5.21 -23.25
N VAL A 127 -3.74 6.41 -23.51
CA VAL A 127 -4.68 7.09 -22.61
C VAL A 127 -5.83 6.13 -22.29
N CYS A 128 -6.18 5.97 -21.00
CA CYS A 128 -7.23 5.04 -20.57
C CYS A 128 -8.54 5.28 -21.34
N PRO A 129 -9.21 4.22 -21.83
CA PRO A 129 -10.53 4.37 -22.43
C PRO A 129 -11.55 4.86 -21.38
N PRO A 130 -12.54 5.70 -21.78
CA PRO A 130 -13.59 6.16 -20.88
C PRO A 130 -14.44 4.99 -20.36
N GLN A 131 -14.88 5.12 -19.11
CA GLN A 131 -15.59 4.07 -18.36
C GLN A 131 -16.86 3.59 -19.10
N PRO A 132 -17.12 2.27 -19.20
CA PRO A 132 -18.47 1.80 -19.49
C PRO A 132 -19.39 2.10 -18.29
N PRO A 133 -20.70 2.33 -18.52
CA PRO A 133 -21.65 2.61 -17.45
C PRO A 133 -21.68 1.45 -16.44
N PRO A 134 -21.96 1.73 -15.15
CA PRO A 134 -22.01 0.71 -14.12
C PRO A 134 -23.01 -0.38 -14.54
N LEU A 135 -22.54 -1.64 -14.56
CA LEU A 135 -23.39 -2.81 -14.78
C LEU A 135 -24.52 -2.77 -13.76
N ALA A 136 -25.75 -2.70 -14.26
CA ALA A 136 -26.95 -2.77 -13.43
C ALA A 136 -26.89 -4.06 -12.60
N SER A 137 -27.10 -3.91 -11.30
CA SER A 137 -27.30 -5.00 -10.35
C SER A 137 -28.31 -6.00 -10.92
N SER A 138 -27.83 -7.12 -11.43
CA SER A 138 -28.66 -8.28 -11.78
C SER A 138 -28.92 -9.10 -10.51
N LEU A 139 -29.57 -8.49 -9.53
CA LEU A 139 -30.20 -9.26 -8.46
C LEU A 139 -31.50 -9.86 -9.02
N SER A 140 -31.49 -11.18 -9.22
CA SER A 140 -32.70 -11.97 -9.45
C SER A 140 -33.63 -11.83 -8.23
N PRO A 141 -34.96 -11.76 -8.40
CA PRO A 141 -35.92 -11.59 -7.29
C PRO A 141 -35.93 -12.71 -6.23
N ALA A 142 -35.14 -13.78 -6.39
CA ALA A 142 -35.20 -14.97 -5.53
C ALA A 142 -34.49 -14.82 -4.17
N ASP A 143 -33.54 -13.91 -4.00
CA ASP A 143 -32.68 -13.86 -2.80
C ASP A 143 -33.16 -12.90 -1.70
N LYS A 144 -34.46 -12.53 -1.69
CA LYS A 144 -35.05 -11.67 -0.63
C LYS A 144 -35.68 -12.42 0.55
N LYS A 145 -35.47 -13.73 0.69
CA LYS A 145 -35.91 -14.47 1.89
C LYS A 145 -34.94 -15.58 2.28
N ARG A 146 -33.94 -15.26 3.11
CA ARG A 146 -33.60 -16.02 4.32
C ARG A 146 -32.67 -15.25 5.24
#